data_AF-G3CWH0-F1
#
_entry.id   AF-G3CWH0-F1
#
_cell.length_a   1.000
_cell.length_b   1.000
_cell.length_c   1.000
_cell.angle_alpha   90.00
_cell.angle_beta   90.00
_cell.angle_gamma   90.00
#
_symmetry.space_group_name_H-M   'P 1'
#
loop_
_entity.id
_entity.type
_entity.pdbx_description
1 polymer ?
#
loop_
_entity_poly.entity_id
_entity_poly.type
_entity_poly.pdbx_seq_one_letter_code
_entity_poly.pdbx_strand_id
1 'polypeptide(L)' 'LDAKATNELNPQGPCQPILKEGCIDERTGRYETVNQMVGEATHGAVENVTLYSILED' A
#
# COMPACT_ATOMS: atom_id res chain seq x y z
N LEU A 1 -0.18 5.01 13.73
CA LEU A 1 0.48 6.29 14.10
C LEU A 1 2.00 6.16 13.96
N ASP A 2 2.56 5.01 14.32
CA ASP A 2 4.01 4.73 14.31
C ASP A 2 4.66 4.81 12.91
N ALA A 3 3.96 4.35 11.86
CA ALA A 3 4.46 4.45 10.49
C ALA A 3 4.62 5.90 10.00
N LYS A 4 3.70 6.79 10.43
CA LYS A 4 3.78 8.23 10.10
C LYS A 4 4.96 8.88 10.83
N ALA A 5 5.10 8.62 12.13
CA ALA A 5 6.23 9.13 12.91
C ALA A 5 7.58 8.63 12.39
N THR A 6 7.64 7.37 11.93
CA THR A 6 8.86 6.78 11.34
C THR A 6 9.24 7.46 10.02
N ASN A 7 8.26 7.79 9.17
CA ASN A 7 8.50 8.56 7.94
C ASN A 7 8.98 9.99 8.25
N GLU A 8 8.39 10.66 9.25
CA GLU A 8 8.81 12.00 9.69
C GLU A 8 10.24 12.00 10.28
N LEU A 9 10.65 10.91 10.94
CA LEU A 9 12.01 10.72 11.46
C LEU A 9 13.03 10.41 10.36
N ASN A 10 12.67 9.59 9.37
CA ASN A 10 13.51 9.26 8.23
C ASN A 10 12.69 9.20 6.92
N PRO A 11 12.76 10.24 6.09
CA PRO A 11 12.03 10.29 4.82
C PRO A 11 12.46 9.23 3.80
N GLN A 12 13.70 8.70 3.87
CA GLN A 12 14.17 7.56 3.07
C GLN A 12 14.03 6.23 3.83
N GLY A 13 13.30 6.21 4.94
CA GLY A 13 13.05 5.03 5.74
C GLY A 13 12.10 4.03 5.06
N PRO A 14 11.86 2.87 5.72
CA PRO A 14 11.02 1.80 5.17
C PRO A 14 9.52 2.17 5.13
N CYS A 15 9.09 3.17 5.88
CA CYS A 15 7.71 3.65 5.87
C CYS A 15 7.59 4.81 4.88
N GLN A 16 6.99 4.56 3.73
CA GLN A 16 6.65 5.59 2.75
C GLN A 16 5.14 5.87 2.76
N PRO A 17 4.71 7.14 2.66
CA PRO A 17 3.29 7.46 2.58
C PRO A 17 2.72 6.99 1.24
N ILE A 18 1.59 6.30 1.29
CA ILE A 18 0.85 5.87 0.10
C ILE A 18 -0.49 6.61 0.12
N LEU A 19 -0.75 7.40 -0.93
CA LEU A 19 -2.05 8.05 -1.13
C LEU A 19 -3.05 6.99 -1.59
N LYS A 20 -4.27 6.99 -1.04
CA LYS A 20 -5.33 6.05 -1.43
C LYS A 20 -6.14 6.59 -2.61
N GLU A 21 -5.48 6.74 -3.76
CA GLU A 21 -6.10 7.24 -4.99
C GLU A 21 -6.35 6.09 -5.98
N GLY A 22 -7.33 6.26 -6.87
CA GLY A 22 -7.74 5.22 -7.81
C GLY A 22 -8.38 4.04 -7.10
N CYS A 23 -9.47 4.27 -6.35
CA CYS A 23 -10.21 3.20 -5.70
C CYS A 23 -10.80 2.26 -6.76
N ILE A 24 -10.29 1.03 -6.80
CA ILE A 24 -10.77 -0.02 -7.73
C ILE A 24 -12.03 -0.65 -7.14
N ASP A 25 -11.99 -0.94 -5.84
CA ASP A 25 -13.09 -1.59 -5.14
C ASP A 25 -13.05 -1.22 -3.65
N GLU A 26 -14.05 -0.46 -3.20
CA GLU A 26 -14.20 -0.06 -1.81
C GLU A 26 -14.54 -1.24 -0.88
N ARG A 27 -15.15 -2.30 -1.42
CA ARG A 27 -15.62 -3.46 -0.64
C ARG A 27 -14.47 -4.35 -0.22
N THR A 28 -13.52 -4.56 -1.13
CA THR A 28 -12.26 -5.29 -0.86
C THR A 28 -11.14 -4.37 -0.39
N GLY A 29 -11.30 -3.05 -0.58
CA GLY A 29 -10.33 -2.03 -0.19
C GLY A 29 -9.13 -1.95 -1.14
N ARG A 30 -9.35 -2.19 -2.44
CA ARG A 30 -8.32 -2.15 -3.48
C ARG A 30 -8.14 -0.75 -4.04
N TYR A 31 -6.89 -0.32 -4.12
CA TYR A 31 -6.51 0.98 -4.69
C TYR A 31 -5.35 0.78 -5.68
N GLU A 32 -5.42 1.43 -6.83
CA GLU A 32 -4.38 1.34 -7.88
C GLU A 32 -3.01 1.78 -7.34
N THR A 33 -3.00 2.88 -6.61
CA THR A 33 -1.80 3.43 -5.96
C THR A 33 -1.17 2.48 -4.94
N VAL A 34 -1.98 1.73 -4.20
CA VAL A 34 -1.48 0.73 -3.24
C VAL A 34 -0.84 -0.43 -3.99
N ASN A 35 -1.49 -0.92 -5.04
CA ASN A 35 -0.97 -2.01 -5.87
C ASN A 35 0.35 -1.65 -6.54
N GLN A 36 0.46 -0.44 -7.10
CA GLN A 36 1.71 0.05 -7.71
C GLN A 36 2.86 0.09 -6.70
N MET A 37 2.64 0.67 -5.53
CA MET A 37 3.67 0.77 -4.48
C MET A 37 4.08 -0.61 -3.95
N VAL A 38 3.14 -1.54 -3.80
CA VAL A 38 3.43 -2.91 -3.39
C VAL A 38 4.23 -3.64 -4.47
N GLY A 39 3.87 -3.48 -5.74
CA GLY A 39 4.61 -4.03 -6.87
C GLY A 39 6.06 -3.54 -6.91
N GLU A 40 6.27 -2.23 -6.73
CA GLU A 40 7.61 -1.63 -6.65
C GLU A 40 8.39 -2.14 -5.43
N ALA A 41 7.77 -2.15 -4.24
CA ALA A 41 8.43 -2.58 -3.01
C ALA A 41 8.81 -4.08 -3.04
N THR A 42 7.95 -4.91 -3.63
CA THR A 42 8.14 -6.37 -3.72
C THR A 42 8.85 -6.82 -4.98
N HIS A 43 9.26 -5.87 -5.85
CA HIS A 43 9.90 -6.15 -7.14
C HIS A 43 9.05 -7.09 -8.03
N GLY A 44 7.74 -6.91 -8.04
CA GLY A 44 6.78 -7.69 -8.83
C GLY A 44 6.42 -9.05 -8.22
N ALA A 45 6.77 -9.33 -6.97
CA ALA A 45 6.33 -10.55 -6.29
C ALA A 45 4.85 -10.50 -5.86
N VAL A 46 4.33 -9.30 -5.60
CA VAL A 46 2.92 -9.06 -5.23
C VAL A 46 2.39 -7.88 -6.05
N GLU A 47 1.36 -8.12 -6.87
CA GLU A 47 0.80 -7.11 -7.77
C GLU A 47 -0.54 -6.54 -7.27
N ASN A 48 -1.26 -7.25 -6.40
CA ASN A 48 -2.55 -6.84 -5.88
C ASN A 48 -2.60 -7.07 -4.37
N VAL A 49 -3.19 -6.12 -3.64
CA VAL A 49 -3.45 -6.28 -2.20
C VAL A 49 -4.87 -5.82 -1.91
N THR A 50 -5.63 -6.67 -1.23
CA THR A 50 -6.91 -6.29 -0.63
C THR A 50 -6.69 -5.92 0.83
N LEU A 51 -7.25 -4.77 1.26
CA LEU A 51 -7.06 -4.28 2.63
C LEU A 51 -8.07 -4.89 3.61
N TYR A 52 -9.21 -5.37 3.12
CA TYR A 52 -10.33 -5.82 3.94
C TYR A 52 -10.74 -7.28 3.66
N SER A 53 -9.97 -7.99 2.84
CA SER A 53 -10.18 -9.42 2.58
C SER A 53 -8.87 -10.17 2.85
N ILE A 54 -8.99 -11.39 3.38
CA ILE A 54 -7.87 -12.32 3.55
C ILE A 54 -7.94 -13.42 2.48
N LEU A 55 -9.09 -13.56 1.81
CA LEU A 55 -9.39 -14.65 0.87
C LEU A 55 -9.27 -14.23 -0.60
N GLU A 56 -9.26 -12.92 -0.88
CA GLU A 56 -9.17 -12.38 -2.23
C GLU A 56 -7.83 -11.63 -2.37
N ASP A 57 -6.99 -12.06 -3.30
CA ASP A 57 -5.70 -11.48 -3.68
C ASP A 57 -5.79 -10.98 -5.13
#